data_AF-A0A8T5UVB4-F1
#
_entry.id   AF-A0A8T5UVB4-F1
#
_cell.length_a   1.000
_cell.length_b   1.000
_cell.length_c   1.000
_cell.angle_alpha   90.00
_cell.angle_beta   90.00
_cell.angle_gamma   90.00
#
_symmetry.space_group_name_H-M   'P 1'
#
loop_
_entity.id
_entity.type
_entity.pdbx_description
1 polymer ?
#
loop_
_entity_poly.entity_id
_entity_poly.type
_entity_poly.pdbx_seq_one_letter_code
_entity_poly.pdbx_strand_id
1 'polypeptide(L)'
;MENSNEVSDEVYWKNAIKKHLTAFIVVIIAGVFVVIGAILVLFWFMLTSPIGLQGTATLDQWSLDWIVGFYILVILFELLFVGIPTGLFFGVGGYIWYK
;
A
#
# COMPACT_ATOMS: atom_id res chain seq x y z
N MET A 1 6.30 6.51 -51.84
CA MET A 1 7.05 6.67 -50.58
C MET A 1 6.34 7.79 -49.84
N GLU A 2 5.75 7.67 -48.67
CA GLU A 2 5.65 6.63 -47.65
C GLU A 2 4.50 7.10 -46.71
N ASN A 3 3.69 6.17 -46.19
CA ASN A 3 2.46 6.42 -45.45
C ASN A 3 2.71 7.12 -44.10
N SER A 4 2.28 8.37 -43.94
CA SER A 4 2.24 9.06 -42.65
C SER A 4 0.99 8.66 -41.87
N ASN A 5 1.12 7.66 -41.01
CA ASN A 5 0.14 7.32 -39.99
C ASN A 5 0.07 8.42 -38.92
N GLU A 6 -0.57 9.55 -39.20
CA GLU A 6 -0.88 10.57 -38.20
C GLU A 6 -2.07 10.07 -37.35
N VAL A 7 -1.77 9.31 -36.31
CA VAL A 7 -2.76 8.99 -35.28
C VAL A 7 -3.10 10.30 -34.57
N SER A 8 -4.36 10.74 -34.67
CA SER A 8 -4.82 11.96 -33.98
C SER A 8 -4.51 11.89 -32.49
N ASP A 9 -4.04 12.99 -31.91
CA ASP A 9 -3.62 13.08 -30.51
C ASP A 9 -4.71 12.59 -29.55
N GLU A 10 -5.99 12.87 -29.85
CA GLU A 10 -7.11 12.37 -29.05
C GLU A 10 -7.16 10.84 -28.99
N VAL A 11 -6.88 10.17 -30.11
CA VAL A 11 -6.86 8.70 -30.19
C VAL A 11 -5.66 8.14 -29.41
N TYR A 12 -4.51 8.81 -29.48
CA TYR A 12 -3.32 8.45 -28.70
C TYR A 12 -3.58 8.57 -27.19
N TRP A 13 -4.07 9.72 -26.71
CA TRP A 13 -4.37 9.95 -25.30
C TRP A 13 -5.43 9.00 -24.76
N LYS A 14 -6.48 8.74 -25.54
CA LYS A 14 -7.56 7.82 -25.15
C LYS A 14 -7.07 6.37 -25.00
N ASN A 15 -6.17 5.92 -25.88
CA ASN A 15 -5.56 4.59 -25.76
C ASN A 15 -4.54 4.51 -24.62
N ALA A 16 -3.75 5.57 -24.39
CA ALA A 16 -2.82 5.63 -23.27
C ALA A 16 -3.56 5.52 -21.92
N ILE A 17 -4.65 6.26 -21.74
CA ILE A 17 -5.49 6.19 -20.54
C ILE A 17 -6.07 4.78 -20.37
N LYS A 18 -6.63 4.18 -21.44
CA LYS A 18 -7.13 2.79 -21.38
C LYS A 18 -6.07 1.78 -20.96
N LYS A 19 -4.83 1.96 -21.43
CA LYS A 19 -3.72 1.07 -21.11
C LYS A 19 -3.31 1.15 -19.63
N HIS A 20 -3.40 2.32 -19.01
CA HIS A 20 -2.99 2.54 -17.62
C HIS A 20 -4.14 2.48 -16.59
N LEU A 21 -5.41 2.50 -17.05
CA LEU A 21 -6.59 2.39 -16.17
C LEU A 21 -6.55 1.13 -15.29
N THR A 22 -6.12 -0.02 -15.83
CA THR A 22 -5.99 -1.25 -15.05
C THR A 22 -4.98 -1.09 -13.91
N ALA A 23 -3.81 -0.49 -14.18
CA ALA A 23 -2.81 -0.23 -13.15
C ALA A 23 -3.34 0.75 -12.09
N PHE A 24 -4.05 1.80 -12.51
CA PHE A 24 -4.67 2.76 -11.61
C PHE A 24 -5.70 2.12 -10.68
N ILE A 25 -6.57 1.24 -11.22
CA ILE A 25 -7.54 0.48 -10.42
C ILE A 25 -6.83 -0.42 -9.40
N VAL A 26 -5.76 -1.12 -9.82
CA VAL A 26 -4.97 -1.97 -8.91
C VAL A 26 -4.36 -1.15 -7.77
N VAL A 27 -3.85 0.05 -8.05
CA VAL A 27 -3.31 0.95 -7.01
C VAL A 27 -4.40 1.37 -6.02
N ILE A 28 -5.59 1.72 -6.49
CA ILE A 28 -6.71 2.06 -5.61
C ILE A 28 -7.07 0.88 -4.72
N ILE A 29 -7.21 -0.31 -5.30
CA ILE A 29 -7.53 -1.53 -4.56
C ILE A 29 -6.46 -1.82 -3.50
N ALA A 30 -5.17 -1.74 -3.88
CA ALA A 30 -4.07 -1.90 -2.95
C ALA A 30 -4.13 -0.88 -1.81
N GLY A 31 -4.41 0.38 -2.11
CA GLY A 31 -4.58 1.44 -1.10
C GLY A 31 -5.71 1.13 -0.11
N VAL A 32 -6.85 0.63 -0.60
CA VAL A 32 -7.96 0.20 0.27
C VAL A 32 -7.53 -0.95 1.20
N PHE A 33 -6.79 -1.93 0.69
CA PHE A 33 -6.29 -3.03 1.52
C PHE A 33 -5.30 -2.56 2.59
N VAL A 34 -4.44 -1.58 2.28
CA VAL A 34 -3.53 -0.98 3.27
C VAL A 34 -4.32 -0.32 4.39
N VAL A 35 -5.35 0.46 4.06
CA VAL A 35 -6.21 1.12 5.07
C VAL A 35 -6.93 0.10 5.95
N ILE A 36 -7.50 -0.95 5.35
CA ILE A 36 -8.16 -2.04 6.09
C ILE A 36 -7.16 -2.73 7.03
N GLY A 37 -5.95 -3.03 6.53
CA GLY A 37 -4.88 -3.62 7.32
C GLY A 37 -4.50 -2.75 8.53
N ALA A 38 -4.32 -1.45 8.33
CA ALA A 38 -4.01 -0.51 9.41
C ALA A 38 -5.11 -0.48 10.48
N ILE A 39 -6.39 -0.51 10.08
CA ILE A 39 -7.52 -0.57 11.02
C ILE A 39 -7.53 -1.88 11.80
N LEU A 40 -7.29 -3.02 11.14
CA LEU A 40 -7.25 -4.32 11.81
C LEU A 40 -6.09 -4.40 12.81
N VAL A 41 -4.91 -3.87 12.44
CA VAL A 41 -3.75 -3.79 13.33
C VAL A 41 -4.04 -2.86 14.51
N LEU A 42 -4.75 -1.75 14.30
CA LEU A 42 -5.21 -0.87 15.37
C LEU A 42 -6.10 -1.61 16.36
N PHE A 43 -7.14 -2.30 15.89
CA PHE A 43 -8.02 -3.09 16.78
C PHE A 43 -7.25 -4.17 17.52
N TRP A 44 -6.37 -4.89 16.83
CA TRP A 44 -5.54 -5.92 17.45
C TRP A 44 -4.62 -5.32 18.52
N PHE A 45 -3.98 -4.18 18.25
CA PHE A 45 -3.12 -3.47 19.18
C PHE A 45 -3.90 -3.00 20.41
N MET A 46 -5.10 -2.42 20.24
CA MET A 46 -5.95 -2.01 21.35
C MET A 46 -6.31 -3.20 22.25
N LEU A 47 -6.65 -4.35 21.67
CA LEU A 47 -7.08 -5.53 22.42
C LEU A 47 -5.94 -6.28 23.12
N THR A 48 -4.75 -6.31 22.53
CA THR A 48 -3.66 -7.20 22.98
C THR A 48 -2.52 -6.49 23.69
N SER A 49 -2.30 -5.20 23.40
CA SER A 49 -1.17 -4.48 23.96
C SER A 49 -1.43 -4.07 25.40
N PRO A 50 -0.44 -4.21 26.31
CA PRO A 50 -0.48 -3.58 27.63
C PRO A 50 -0.57 -2.06 27.55
N ILE A 51 0.12 -1.45 26.58
CA ILE A 51 0.03 -0.01 26.27
C ILE A 51 -1.37 0.30 25.71
N GLY A 52 -1.96 -0.70 25.03
CA GLY A 52 -3.36 -0.83 24.60
C GLY A 52 -4.45 -0.66 25.64
N LEU A 53 -4.08 -0.65 26.94
CA LEU A 53 -4.98 -0.89 28.06
C LEU A 53 -5.83 -2.17 27.88
N GLN A 54 -5.37 -3.13 27.06
CA GLN A 54 -5.96 -4.45 26.84
C GLN A 54 -7.48 -4.41 26.55
N GLY A 55 -7.91 -3.49 25.69
CA GLY A 55 -9.30 -3.36 25.25
C GLY A 55 -10.18 -2.50 26.15
N THR A 56 -9.63 -1.87 27.20
CA THR A 56 -10.36 -0.89 28.02
C THR A 56 -10.16 0.56 27.59
N ALA A 57 -9.19 0.83 26.70
CA ALA A 57 -8.93 2.16 26.14
C ALA A 57 -10.04 2.59 25.16
N THR A 58 -10.51 3.82 25.34
CA THR A 58 -11.33 4.55 24.36
C THR A 58 -10.47 5.52 23.53
N LEU A 59 -10.97 5.94 22.36
CA LEU A 59 -10.22 6.83 21.45
C LEU A 59 -9.87 8.21 22.05
N ASP A 60 -10.53 8.60 23.14
CA ASP A 60 -10.25 9.83 23.89
C ASP A 60 -9.08 9.68 24.89
N GLN A 61 -8.65 8.45 25.19
CA GLN A 61 -7.56 8.15 26.13
C GLN A 61 -6.20 7.99 25.44
N TRP A 62 -6.07 8.48 24.20
CA TRP A 62 -4.84 8.38 23.42
C TRP A 62 -3.72 9.24 24.02
N SER A 63 -2.78 8.59 24.71
CA SER A 63 -1.55 9.22 25.17
C SER A 63 -0.49 9.24 24.05
N LEU A 64 0.48 10.16 24.16
CA LEU A 64 1.60 10.25 23.22
C LEU A 64 2.39 8.93 23.13
N ASP A 65 2.57 8.25 24.27
CA ASP A 65 3.27 6.97 24.33
C ASP A 65 2.53 5.89 23.53
N TRP A 66 1.20 5.92 23.58
CA TRP A 66 0.37 4.98 22.84
C TRP A 66 0.42 5.20 21.33
N ILE A 67 0.36 6.47 20.91
CA ILE A 67 0.53 6.89 19.52
C ILE A 67 1.88 6.41 18.98
N VAL A 68 2.96 6.70 19.71
CA VAL A 68 4.32 6.33 19.29
C VAL A 68 4.47 4.80 19.21
N GLY A 69 4.00 4.07 20.23
CA GLY A 69 4.03 2.61 20.25
C GLY A 69 3.24 1.99 19.08
N PHE A 70 2.07 2.54 18.77
CA PHE A 70 1.26 2.11 17.64
C PHE A 70 1.96 2.39 16.30
N TYR A 71 2.53 3.58 16.10
CA TYR A 71 3.24 3.92 14.86
C TYR A 71 4.46 3.03 14.61
N ILE A 72 5.25 2.73 15.65
CA ILE A 72 6.37 1.79 15.52
C ILE A 72 5.85 0.42 15.06
N LEU A 73 4.78 -0.07 15.68
CA LEU A 73 4.19 -1.36 15.34
C LEU A 73 3.65 -1.37 13.89
N VAL A 74 2.96 -0.32 13.47
CA VAL A 74 2.46 -0.18 12.09
C VAL A 74 3.60 -0.16 11.08
N ILE A 75 4.68 0.59 11.34
CA ILE A 75 5.86 0.63 10.46
C ILE A 75 6.51 -0.75 10.37
N LEU A 76 6.65 -1.47 11.49
CA LEU A 76 7.19 -2.83 11.48
C LEU A 76 6.29 -3.79 10.69
N PHE A 77 4.97 -3.66 10.82
CA PHE A 77 4.01 -4.45 10.04
C PHE A 77 4.08 -4.13 8.55
N GLU A 78 4.12 -2.85 8.17
CA GLU A 78 4.31 -2.45 6.77
C GLU A 78 5.63 -2.99 6.22
N LEU A 79 6.72 -2.90 6.98
CA LEU A 79 8.01 -3.39 6.52
C LEU A 79 8.02 -4.92 6.36
N LEU A 80 7.34 -5.65 7.25
CA LEU A 80 7.23 -7.11 7.21
C LEU A 80 6.32 -7.61 6.08
N PHE A 81 5.13 -7.03 5.91
CA PHE A 81 4.10 -7.52 4.99
C PHE A 81 4.08 -6.82 3.63
N VAL A 82 4.62 -5.61 3.53
CA VAL A 82 4.73 -4.87 2.27
C VAL A 82 6.19 -4.79 1.85
N GLY A 83 7.07 -4.30 2.73
CA GLY A 83 8.48 -4.08 2.44
C GLY A 83 9.23 -5.35 1.99
N ILE A 84 9.11 -6.45 2.74
CA ILE A 84 9.77 -7.72 2.40
C ILE A 84 9.20 -8.32 1.10
N PRO A 85 7.87 -8.48 0.92
CA PRO A 85 7.34 -9.02 -0.34
C PRO A 85 7.68 -8.13 -1.54
N THR A 86 7.61 -6.81 -1.41
CA THR A 86 8.04 -5.87 -2.46
C THR A 86 9.52 -6.05 -2.77
N GLY A 87 10.38 -6.08 -1.75
CA GLY A 87 11.82 -6.29 -1.92
C GLY A 87 12.15 -7.63 -2.58
N LEU A 88 11.44 -8.71 -2.22
CA LEU A 88 11.58 -10.02 -2.88
C LEU A 88 11.11 -9.96 -4.33
N PHE A 89 9.94 -9.38 -4.60
CA PHE A 89 9.36 -9.35 -5.94
C PHE A 89 10.23 -8.54 -6.91
N PHE A 90 10.65 -7.32 -6.51
CA PHE A 90 11.49 -6.47 -7.35
C PHE A 90 12.97 -6.86 -7.32
N GLY A 91 13.49 -7.32 -6.18
CA GLY A 91 14.88 -7.75 -6.04
C GLY A 91 15.15 -9.07 -6.76
N VAL A 92 14.40 -10.13 -6.43
CA VAL A 92 14.56 -11.45 -7.07
C VAL A 92 14.02 -11.42 -8.50
N GLY A 93 12.86 -10.82 -8.74
CA GLY A 93 12.30 -10.68 -10.09
C GLY A 93 13.18 -9.81 -10.99
N GLY A 94 13.73 -8.70 -10.46
CA GLY A 94 14.69 -7.88 -11.17
C GLY A 94 16.00 -8.61 -11.46
N TYR A 95 16.52 -9.40 -10.51
CA TYR A 95 17.71 -10.21 -10.72
C TYR A 95 17.51 -11.31 -11.77
N ILE A 96 16.34 -11.96 -11.80
CA ILE A 96 15.99 -12.94 -12.83
C ILE A 96 15.81 -12.27 -14.20
N TRP A 97 15.23 -11.06 -14.24
CA TRP A 97 15.01 -10.33 -15.49
C TRP A 97 16.30 -9.74 -16.08
N TYR A 98 17.28 -9.41 -15.25
CA TYR A 98 18.58 -8.88 -15.70
C TYR A 98 19.55 -9.97 -16.19
N LYS A 99 19.19 -11.25 -16.02
CA LYS A 99 19.98 -12.41 -16.42
C LYS A 99 19.49 -12.98 -17.75
#